data_AF-A0A9E7KEW0-F1
#
_entry.id   AF-A0A9E7KEW0-F1
#
_cell.length_a   1.000
_cell.length_b   1.000
_cell.length_c   1.000
_cell.angle_alpha   90.00
_cell.angle_beta   90.00
_cell.angle_gamma   90.00
#
_symmetry.space_group_name_H-M   'P 1'
#
loop_
_entity.id
_entity.type
_entity.pdbx_description
1 polymer ?
#
loop_
_entity_poly.entity_id
_entity_poly.type
_entity_poly.pdbx_seq_one_letter_code
_entity_poly.pdbx_strand_id
1 'polypeptide(L)'
;MVVVGSADRSVNKSTPLSFLPSSCFKPRGRNNATASWNCGGGGGGESRANPRCNSPRSIRALLRLRSAAHLFGKHIMAITSSTNTIGLLNLQKNGKHSNMDVPLFCSSHLKVRRLKRIFKCASQVNDISVEVVKPEIDFKDPDWKKHFQEDFDNRFRLPHLTDILDVKPRPTSFSLKSRGPLGDGNGAPMDTWYGYVNDDDRALLKVIKFASPNSAGAECIDPDCSWVEQWVHRAGPRKQIYYEPKEVKAAIVTCGGLCPGLNDVIRQIVFTLEKYGVKNIVGIQFGYRGFCDENLREVPLSHQVVQNINLAGGSLLGVSRGGPSISDIVDSIQAKAIDMLFVLGGNGTHAGANAIHDECCKRKMKVSVVGVPKTIDNDIQLMDKTFGFDTAVEEAQRAINSAYIEAESAYHGIGLVKLMGRSSGFIAMHASLSSGQIDICLIPEVPFKLEGPNGLLQHLEHLIKTKGKAVVCVAEGAGQELLQKSDATDASGNVVLGDIGVHMQQQIKRHFKYIGVPADVKYIDPTYMVRACRANASDAILCTVLGQNAVHGAFAGFSGITTGICNNHYVYLPIPEVVRSPRRVDSNSRMWHRCLTSTGQADFH
;
A
#
# COMPACT_ATOMS: atom_id res chain seq x y z
N MET A 1 -35.27 -5.91 -22.45
CA MET A 1 -36.03 -4.85 -23.14
C MET A 1 -35.30 -3.56 -22.81
N VAL A 2 -34.61 -2.88 -23.72
CA VAL A 2 -35.07 -2.29 -24.99
C VAL A 2 -33.87 -2.25 -25.96
N VAL A 3 -33.92 -3.06 -27.03
CA VAL A 3 -34.04 -2.68 -28.47
C VAL A 3 -32.69 -2.38 -29.14
N VAL A 4 -32.25 -3.34 -29.95
CA VAL A 4 -31.26 -3.18 -31.01
C VAL A 4 -32.03 -2.88 -32.30
N GLY A 5 -31.72 -1.75 -32.96
CA GLY A 5 -32.23 -1.40 -34.28
C GLY A 5 -31.11 -1.46 -35.32
N SER A 6 -31.22 -2.44 -36.22
CA SER A 6 -30.65 -2.50 -37.59
C SER A 6 -31.25 -1.39 -38.49
N ALA A 7 -30.78 -0.97 -39.67
CA ALA A 7 -29.87 -1.44 -40.75
C ALA A 7 -29.39 -0.16 -41.51
N ASP A 8 -28.38 -0.13 -42.40
CA ASP A 8 -28.31 -0.71 -43.76
C ASP A 8 -26.87 -0.54 -44.30
N ARG A 9 -26.19 -1.60 -44.74
CA ARG A 9 -25.99 -2.08 -46.13
C ARG A 9 -25.29 -1.12 -47.10
N SER A 10 -24.05 -1.49 -47.47
CA SER A 10 -23.65 -1.58 -48.87
C SER A 10 -22.73 -2.79 -49.10
N VAL A 11 -22.92 -3.42 -50.26
CA VAL A 11 -22.51 -4.77 -50.64
C VAL A 11 -21.37 -4.67 -51.65
N ASN A 12 -20.32 -5.51 -51.55
CA ASN A 12 -19.90 -6.37 -52.67
C ASN A 12 -18.68 -7.28 -52.38
N LYS A 13 -18.98 -8.58 -52.59
CA LYS A 13 -18.23 -9.59 -53.38
C LYS A 13 -17.23 -10.57 -52.74
N SER A 14 -17.51 -11.83 -53.12
CA SER A 14 -16.73 -13.07 -53.22
C SER A 14 -16.45 -13.93 -51.98
N THR A 15 -17.33 -14.94 -51.83
CA THR A 15 -17.21 -16.30 -51.28
C THR A 15 -16.09 -17.15 -51.94
N PRO A 16 -15.82 -18.42 -51.50
CA PRO A 16 -16.15 -19.10 -50.24
C PRO A 16 -14.96 -19.87 -49.60
N LEU A 17 -15.08 -20.22 -48.31
CA LEU A 17 -14.36 -21.37 -47.73
C LEU A 17 -15.37 -22.32 -47.09
N SER A 18 -15.25 -23.57 -47.49
CA SER A 18 -16.14 -24.69 -47.25
C SER A 18 -16.08 -25.21 -45.82
N PHE A 19 -17.24 -25.57 -45.30
CA PHE A 19 -17.43 -26.42 -44.13
C PHE A 19 -17.02 -27.86 -44.44
N LEU A 20 -16.37 -28.54 -43.48
CA LEU A 20 -16.59 -29.97 -43.21
C LEU A 20 -16.33 -30.27 -41.70
N PRO A 21 -17.11 -31.19 -41.07
CA PRO A 21 -17.09 -31.45 -39.63
C PRO A 21 -16.37 -32.76 -39.23
N SER A 22 -16.01 -32.81 -37.95
CA SER A 22 -15.88 -33.96 -37.03
C SER A 22 -15.62 -35.39 -37.58
N SER A 23 -14.56 -36.04 -37.09
CA SER A 23 -14.64 -37.37 -36.43
C SER A 23 -13.28 -37.83 -35.89
N CYS A 24 -13.35 -38.63 -34.81
CA CYS A 24 -12.49 -39.77 -34.44
C CYS A 24 -11.90 -39.74 -33.01
N PHE A 25 -12.63 -40.42 -32.13
CA PHE A 25 -12.16 -41.08 -30.91
C PHE A 25 -11.46 -42.40 -31.27
N LYS A 26 -10.29 -42.71 -30.69
CA LYS A 26 -9.98 -44.04 -30.08
C LYS A 26 -8.62 -44.05 -29.33
N PRO A 27 -8.47 -44.91 -28.30
CA PRO A 27 -7.35 -44.93 -27.36
C PRO A 27 -6.32 -46.04 -27.63
N ARG A 28 -5.14 -45.94 -27.02
CA ARG A 28 -4.13 -47.00 -26.80
C ARG A 28 -3.47 -46.71 -25.45
N GLY A 29 -3.10 -47.63 -24.56
CA GLY A 29 -3.05 -49.09 -24.53
C GLY A 29 -2.20 -49.48 -23.31
N ARG A 30 -2.63 -50.49 -22.55
CA ARG A 30 -1.97 -51.03 -21.34
C ARG A 30 -0.64 -51.72 -21.66
N ASN A 31 0.24 -51.83 -20.65
CA ASN A 31 1.05 -53.02 -20.41
C ASN A 31 1.31 -53.26 -18.91
N ASN A 32 1.37 -54.55 -18.57
CA ASN A 32 1.32 -55.19 -17.25
C ASN A 32 2.68 -55.28 -16.51
N ALA A 33 2.64 -55.41 -15.18
CA ALA A 33 3.38 -56.39 -14.35
C ALA A 33 2.89 -56.27 -12.88
N THR A 34 2.02 -57.13 -12.32
CA THR A 34 2.27 -58.38 -11.56
C THR A 34 3.26 -58.32 -10.38
N ALA A 35 2.74 -58.38 -9.15
CA ALA A 35 3.15 -59.23 -8.00
C ALA A 35 2.29 -58.80 -6.78
N SER A 36 1.20 -59.48 -6.41
CA SER A 36 1.10 -60.57 -5.41
C SER A 36 2.10 -60.46 -4.24
N TRP A 37 1.63 -60.36 -3.00
CA TRP A 37 1.62 -61.44 -2.00
C TRP A 37 0.83 -61.00 -0.76
N ASN A 38 0.32 -62.00 -0.05
CA ASN A 38 -0.89 -62.01 0.76
C ASN A 38 -0.54 -62.24 2.25
N CYS A 39 -1.47 -61.82 3.11
CA CYS A 39 -1.89 -62.45 4.37
C CYS A 39 -0.99 -62.50 5.63
N GLY A 40 -1.66 -62.17 6.74
CA GLY A 40 -1.53 -62.80 8.06
C GLY A 40 -1.05 -61.83 9.14
N GLY A 41 -1.76 -61.54 10.23
CA GLY A 41 -2.98 -62.13 10.81
C GLY A 41 -2.91 -61.98 12.33
N GLY A 42 -4.06 -61.68 12.97
CA GLY A 42 -4.34 -61.87 14.41
C GLY A 42 -3.73 -60.84 15.37
N GLY A 43 -4.43 -60.34 16.40
CA GLY A 43 -5.77 -60.64 16.90
C GLY A 43 -5.97 -60.02 18.29
N GLY A 44 -7.24 -59.82 18.67
CA GLY A 44 -7.76 -59.63 20.04
C GLY A 44 -7.49 -58.28 20.73
N GLY A 45 -8.45 -57.62 21.37
CA GLY A 45 -9.85 -57.94 21.65
C GLY A 45 -10.47 -56.87 22.56
N GLU A 46 -11.79 -56.70 22.41
CA GLU A 46 -12.82 -56.36 23.41
C GLU A 46 -12.70 -55.06 24.25
N SER A 47 -13.73 -54.20 24.39
CA SER A 47 -15.13 -54.54 24.67
C SER A 47 -16.06 -53.30 24.65
N ARG A 48 -17.30 -53.53 24.18
CA ARG A 48 -18.64 -53.03 24.64
C ARG A 48 -18.90 -51.50 24.62
N ALA A 49 -20.06 -50.96 24.20
CA ALA A 49 -21.41 -51.50 24.07
C ALA A 49 -22.25 -50.73 23.01
N ASN A 50 -23.19 -51.44 22.39
CA ASN A 50 -24.33 -50.98 21.59
C ASN A 50 -25.53 -50.71 22.57
N PRO A 51 -26.68 -50.08 22.21
CA PRO A 51 -27.49 -50.50 21.06
C PRO A 51 -28.30 -49.43 20.29
N ARG A 52 -28.45 -49.68 18.97
CA ARG A 52 -29.70 -49.64 18.15
C ARG A 52 -30.38 -48.26 17.93
N CYS A 53 -31.04 -47.93 16.81
CA CYS A 53 -31.34 -48.61 15.55
C CYS A 53 -31.93 -47.58 14.56
N ASN A 54 -31.73 -47.85 13.27
CA ASN A 54 -32.64 -47.62 12.13
C ASN A 54 -32.95 -46.17 11.66
N SER A 55 -32.34 -45.81 10.53
CA SER A 55 -33.03 -45.14 9.41
C SER A 55 -33.78 -46.22 8.58
N PRO A 56 -34.76 -45.91 7.68
CA PRO A 56 -34.54 -45.08 6.48
C PRO A 56 -35.76 -44.29 5.94
N ARG A 57 -35.52 -43.33 5.02
CA ARG A 57 -36.18 -43.17 3.69
C ARG A 57 -36.21 -41.72 3.20
N SER A 58 -35.60 -41.49 2.04
CA SER A 58 -35.96 -40.41 1.10
C SER A 58 -37.31 -40.71 0.42
N ILE A 59 -38.01 -39.68 -0.09
CA ILE A 59 -38.45 -39.54 -1.52
C ILE A 59 -39.50 -38.42 -1.71
N ARG A 60 -39.23 -37.58 -2.74
CA ARG A 60 -40.10 -36.76 -3.65
C ARG A 60 -40.90 -35.53 -3.16
N ALA A 61 -40.41 -34.37 -3.63
CA ALA A 61 -41.00 -33.51 -4.67
C ALA A 61 -42.50 -33.17 -4.67
N LEU A 62 -42.83 -31.86 -4.65
CA LEU A 62 -43.81 -31.26 -5.55
C LEU A 62 -43.72 -29.72 -5.61
N LEU A 63 -43.72 -29.22 -6.85
CA LEU A 63 -43.87 -27.82 -7.25
C LEU A 63 -45.20 -27.20 -6.76
N ARG A 64 -45.21 -25.87 -6.55
CA ARG A 64 -46.16 -24.96 -7.23
C ARG A 64 -45.80 -23.48 -7.03
N LEU A 65 -45.50 -22.83 -8.15
CA LEU A 65 -45.64 -21.39 -8.39
C LEU A 65 -47.13 -21.01 -8.42
N ARG A 66 -47.48 -19.85 -7.84
CA ARG A 66 -48.57 -18.98 -8.32
C ARG A 66 -48.23 -17.51 -8.08
N SER A 67 -48.25 -16.76 -9.17
CA SER A 67 -48.26 -15.29 -9.27
C SER A 67 -49.52 -14.67 -8.64
N ALA A 68 -49.42 -13.41 -8.22
CA ALA A 68 -50.35 -12.35 -8.64
C ALA A 68 -49.83 -10.96 -8.21
N ALA A 69 -49.92 -10.02 -9.14
CA ALA A 69 -49.62 -8.60 -9.01
C ALA A 69 -50.93 -7.78 -8.91
N HIS A 70 -50.89 -6.63 -8.23
CA HIS A 70 -51.61 -5.37 -8.54
C HIS A 70 -51.09 -4.27 -7.58
N LEU A 71 -50.52 -3.14 -8.05
CA LEU A 71 -51.16 -1.87 -8.49
C LEU A 71 -51.89 -1.18 -7.31
N PHE A 72 -51.70 0.10 -6.93
CA PHE A 72 -51.49 1.36 -7.67
C PHE A 72 -51.13 2.47 -6.64
N GLY A 73 -50.57 3.61 -7.07
CA GLY A 73 -50.72 4.87 -6.31
C GLY A 73 -49.62 5.91 -6.46
N LYS A 74 -49.66 6.69 -7.56
CA LYS A 74 -48.91 7.95 -7.73
C LYS A 74 -49.51 9.06 -6.85
N HIS A 75 -48.68 9.94 -6.29
CA HIS A 75 -49.05 11.35 -6.12
C HIS A 75 -47.87 12.28 -6.46
N ILE A 76 -48.15 13.18 -7.39
CA ILE A 76 -47.42 14.41 -7.70
C ILE A 76 -48.17 15.54 -6.98
N MET A 77 -47.46 16.47 -6.33
CA MET A 77 -47.83 17.89 -6.34
C MET A 77 -46.65 18.80 -5.98
N ALA A 78 -46.75 20.01 -6.48
CA ALA A 78 -45.70 21.00 -6.70
C ALA A 78 -45.58 22.04 -5.57
N ILE A 79 -44.38 22.63 -5.48
CA ILE A 79 -44.02 24.04 -5.27
C ILE A 79 -44.94 24.90 -4.37
N THR A 80 -44.37 25.43 -3.28
CA THR A 80 -44.51 26.86 -2.94
C THR A 80 -43.24 27.40 -2.28
N SER A 81 -42.86 28.58 -2.77
CA SER A 81 -41.84 29.50 -2.30
C SER A 81 -42.22 30.17 -0.97
N SER A 82 -41.26 30.44 -0.10
CA SER A 82 -41.32 31.64 0.74
C SER A 82 -39.92 32.24 0.97
N THR A 83 -39.85 33.50 0.57
CA THR A 83 -38.82 34.50 0.84
C THR A 83 -38.84 34.93 2.31
N ASN A 84 -37.68 35.22 2.91
CA ASN A 84 -37.57 36.26 3.95
C ASN A 84 -36.12 36.79 4.05
N THR A 85 -35.93 37.92 3.37
CA THR A 85 -35.33 39.20 3.79
C THR A 85 -34.52 39.28 5.09
N ILE A 86 -33.23 39.59 4.91
CA ILE A 86 -32.39 40.66 5.53
C ILE A 86 -32.84 41.23 6.88
N GLY A 87 -31.94 41.13 7.86
CA GLY A 87 -31.87 41.99 9.04
C GLY A 87 -30.41 42.26 9.45
N LEU A 88 -29.87 43.40 9.00
CA LEU A 88 -28.67 44.03 9.56
C LEU A 88 -28.94 44.45 11.01
N LEU A 89 -27.97 44.28 11.91
CA LEU A 89 -27.74 45.21 13.02
C LEU A 89 -26.28 45.12 13.49
N ASN A 90 -25.54 46.18 13.18
CA ASN A 90 -24.28 46.57 13.80
C ASN A 90 -24.53 47.00 15.25
N LEU A 91 -23.58 46.68 16.16
CA LEU A 91 -23.26 47.57 17.27
C LEU A 91 -21.79 47.44 17.66
N GLN A 92 -21.12 48.58 17.59
CA GLN A 92 -19.71 48.83 17.88
C GLN A 92 -19.46 49.02 19.39
N LYS A 93 -18.24 48.61 19.78
CA LYS A 93 -17.27 49.30 20.66
C LYS A 93 -17.66 49.66 22.11
N ASN A 94 -16.88 49.17 23.09
CA ASN A 94 -15.71 49.86 23.69
C ASN A 94 -15.30 49.24 25.05
N GLY A 95 -14.00 49.25 25.37
CA GLY A 95 -13.56 49.55 26.75
C GLY A 95 -12.54 48.63 27.46
N LYS A 96 -11.26 48.72 27.09
CA LYS A 96 -10.05 48.96 27.92
C LYS A 96 -9.78 48.22 29.28
N HIS A 97 -8.53 47.70 29.36
CA HIS A 97 -7.52 47.66 30.46
C HIS A 97 -7.88 47.02 31.83
N SER A 98 -7.04 46.18 32.46
CA SER A 98 -5.68 46.47 32.94
C SER A 98 -5.00 45.23 33.57
N ASN A 99 -3.65 45.25 33.58
CA ASN A 99 -2.70 44.34 34.25
C ASN A 99 -2.83 44.34 35.79
N MET A 100 -2.41 43.24 36.45
CA MET A 100 -1.36 43.28 37.51
C MET A 100 -0.88 41.87 37.95
N ASP A 101 0.42 41.83 38.24
CA ASP A 101 1.29 40.74 38.69
C ASP A 101 1.38 40.64 40.24
N VAL A 102 1.54 39.38 40.76
CA VAL A 102 2.55 38.87 41.77
C VAL A 102 2.50 39.45 43.22
N PRO A 103 2.64 38.66 44.35
CA PRO A 103 3.92 38.05 44.76
C PRO A 103 4.02 36.77 45.65
N LEU A 104 5.10 36.01 45.38
CA LEU A 104 6.17 35.37 46.22
C LEU A 104 5.97 34.93 47.70
N PHE A 105 6.53 33.74 48.05
CA PHE A 105 7.50 33.44 49.14
C PHE A 105 7.96 31.93 49.05
N CYS A 106 9.23 31.58 48.71
CA CYS A 106 10.43 31.22 49.54
C CYS A 106 10.20 30.07 50.58
N SER A 107 11.02 29.05 50.88
CA SER A 107 12.45 28.68 50.73
C SER A 107 12.56 27.15 51.07
N SER A 108 13.48 26.31 50.57
CA SER A 108 14.79 26.09 51.23
C SER A 108 15.65 25.00 50.54
N HIS A 109 16.96 25.16 50.75
CA HIS A 109 18.10 24.49 50.12
C HIS A 109 18.40 23.06 50.61
N LEU A 110 18.95 22.22 49.72
CA LEU A 110 20.09 21.35 50.04
C LEU A 110 21.02 21.17 48.83
N LYS A 111 22.30 21.52 49.03
CA LYS A 111 23.41 21.41 48.06
C LYS A 111 24.12 20.07 48.22
N VAL A 112 24.34 19.35 47.12
CA VAL A 112 25.49 18.43 46.98
C VAL A 112 26.12 18.66 45.61
N ARG A 113 27.36 19.18 45.61
CA ARG A 113 28.24 19.28 44.44
C ARG A 113 29.09 18.01 44.36
N ARG A 114 29.09 17.30 43.23
CA ARG A 114 30.28 16.58 42.75
C ARG A 114 30.23 16.31 41.23
N LEU A 115 31.29 16.78 40.57
CA LEU A 115 31.85 16.45 39.25
C LEU A 115 30.92 16.34 38.01
N LYS A 116 30.90 17.40 37.21
CA LYS A 116 30.65 17.36 35.76
C LYS A 116 31.98 17.38 35.02
N ARG A 117 32.34 16.30 34.33
CA ARG A 117 33.08 16.30 33.06
C ARG A 117 33.01 14.90 32.45
N ILE A 118 32.86 14.86 31.13
CA ILE A 118 32.67 13.69 30.25
C ILE A 118 31.19 13.32 30.06
N PHE A 119 30.52 14.06 29.15
CA PHE A 119 29.52 13.55 28.20
C PHE A 119 29.25 14.69 27.22
N LYS A 120 29.91 14.67 26.06
CA LYS A 120 29.59 15.53 24.92
C LYS A 120 29.88 14.78 23.63
N CYS A 121 29.02 13.83 23.32
CA CYS A 121 28.73 13.38 21.95
C CYS A 121 27.40 12.62 21.97
N ALA A 122 26.33 13.30 22.38
CA ALA A 122 24.97 12.85 22.13
C ALA A 122 24.59 13.43 20.76
N SER A 123 24.35 12.53 19.82
CA SER A 123 23.81 12.78 18.49
C SER A 123 22.57 13.67 18.55
N GLN A 124 22.71 14.92 18.09
CA GLN A 124 21.58 15.74 17.68
C GLN A 124 20.98 15.12 16.42
N VAL A 125 20.06 14.17 16.60
CA VAL A 125 18.99 13.96 15.63
C VAL A 125 17.86 14.83 16.15
N ASN A 126 17.86 16.10 15.76
CA ASN A 126 16.66 16.91 15.91
C ASN A 126 15.53 16.18 15.17
N ASP A 127 14.35 16.14 15.77
CA ASP A 127 13.10 15.90 15.06
C ASP A 127 13.01 16.90 13.91
N ILE A 128 13.48 16.50 12.74
CA ILE A 128 13.13 17.18 11.50
C ILE A 128 11.72 16.67 11.18
N SER A 129 10.72 17.21 11.86
CA SER A 129 9.46 17.47 11.18
C SER A 129 9.84 18.38 10.02
N VAL A 130 10.11 17.79 8.85
CA VAL A 130 10.23 18.56 7.62
C VAL A 130 8.84 19.15 7.44
N GLU A 131 8.62 20.35 7.97
CA GLU A 131 7.57 21.21 7.47
C GLU A 131 7.78 21.22 5.96
N VAL A 132 6.79 20.67 5.26
CA VAL A 132 6.79 20.61 3.81
C VAL A 132 6.70 22.05 3.35
N VAL A 133 7.84 22.71 3.19
CA VAL A 133 7.95 23.98 2.48
C VAL A 133 7.53 23.63 1.07
N LYS A 134 6.25 23.79 0.74
CA LYS A 134 5.84 23.89 -0.65
C LYS A 134 6.69 25.03 -1.21
N PRO A 135 7.35 24.87 -2.38
CA PRO A 135 8.03 26.00 -2.99
C PRO A 135 7.01 27.15 -3.01
N GLU A 136 7.35 28.27 -2.37
CA GLU A 136 6.49 29.45 -2.38
C GLU A 136 6.48 29.97 -3.81
N ILE A 137 5.50 29.51 -4.60
CA ILE A 137 5.31 29.97 -5.96
C ILE A 137 4.72 31.37 -5.86
N ASP A 138 5.46 32.37 -6.32
CA ASP A 138 4.90 33.72 -6.48
C ASP A 138 4.00 33.73 -7.72
N PHE A 139 2.71 33.49 -7.53
CA PHE A 139 1.73 33.53 -8.62
C PHE A 139 1.55 34.92 -9.26
N LYS A 140 2.15 35.98 -8.69
CA LYS A 140 2.16 37.32 -9.31
C LYS A 140 3.22 37.45 -10.41
N ASP A 141 4.22 36.58 -10.42
CA ASP A 141 5.23 36.54 -11.47
C ASP A 141 4.61 35.97 -12.77
N PRO A 142 4.58 36.71 -13.90
CA PRO A 142 4.04 36.21 -15.15
C PRO A 142 4.71 34.92 -15.66
N ASP A 143 5.96 34.66 -15.27
CA ASP A 143 6.75 33.49 -15.68
C ASP A 143 6.72 32.34 -14.66
N TRP A 144 5.87 32.42 -13.62
CA TRP A 144 5.80 31.41 -12.55
C TRP A 144 5.64 29.97 -13.07
N LYS A 145 4.90 29.78 -14.18
CA LYS A 145 4.68 28.45 -14.80
C LYS A 145 5.96 27.87 -15.37
N LYS A 146 6.79 28.72 -15.98
CA LYS A 146 8.07 28.32 -16.54
C LYS A 146 9.02 27.93 -15.42
N HIS A 147 9.12 28.75 -14.37
CA HIS A 147 9.92 28.43 -13.19
C HIS A 147 9.45 27.16 -12.48
N PHE A 148 8.14 26.94 -12.39
CA PHE A 148 7.57 25.70 -11.87
C PHE A 148 7.96 24.49 -12.72
N GLN A 149 7.92 24.59 -14.04
CA GLN A 149 8.33 23.51 -14.95
C GLN A 149 9.82 23.21 -14.80
N GLU A 150 10.67 24.23 -14.77
CA GLU A 150 12.12 24.07 -14.60
C GLU A 150 12.46 23.44 -13.24
N ASP A 151 11.82 23.87 -12.15
CA ASP A 151 11.95 23.23 -10.84
C ASP A 151 11.48 21.77 -10.86
N PHE A 152 10.32 21.51 -11.48
CA PHE A 152 9.79 20.15 -11.61
C PHE A 152 10.76 19.25 -12.39
N ASP A 153 11.22 19.68 -13.56
CA ASP A 153 12.13 18.90 -14.40
C ASP A 153 13.46 18.63 -13.68
N ASN A 154 13.97 19.59 -12.89
CA ASN A 154 15.17 19.41 -12.07
C ASN A 154 14.96 18.40 -10.94
N ARG A 155 13.84 18.48 -10.22
CA ARG A 155 13.50 17.54 -9.12
C ARG A 155 13.20 16.14 -9.64
N PHE A 156 12.59 16.03 -10.81
CA PHE A 156 12.18 14.76 -11.43
C PHE A 156 13.24 14.16 -12.37
N ARG A 157 14.37 14.83 -12.57
CA ARG A 157 15.53 14.26 -13.24
C ARG A 157 16.01 13.03 -12.47
N LEU A 158 16.05 11.88 -13.15
CA LEU A 158 16.54 10.65 -12.56
C LEU A 158 18.06 10.70 -12.40
N PRO A 159 18.62 10.44 -11.20
CA PRO A 159 20.06 10.31 -11.06
C PRO A 159 20.58 9.11 -11.86
N HIS A 160 21.72 9.30 -12.51
CA HIS A 160 22.31 8.31 -13.41
C HIS A 160 23.81 8.16 -13.13
N LEU A 161 24.35 6.95 -13.33
CA LEU A 161 25.78 6.67 -13.07
C LEU A 161 26.73 7.58 -13.85
N THR A 162 26.33 8.01 -15.05
CA THR A 162 27.12 8.92 -15.89
C THR A 162 27.23 10.34 -15.32
N ASP A 163 26.39 10.70 -14.35
CA ASP A 163 26.50 12.01 -13.68
C ASP A 163 27.77 12.09 -12.81
N ILE A 164 28.30 10.94 -12.36
CA ILE A 164 29.45 10.85 -11.45
C ILE A 164 30.66 10.12 -12.04
N LEU A 165 30.46 9.26 -13.05
CA LEU A 165 31.47 8.37 -13.61
C LEU A 165 31.45 8.39 -15.15
N ASP A 166 32.63 8.29 -15.77
CA ASP A 166 32.73 8.11 -17.23
C ASP A 166 32.53 6.63 -17.61
N VAL A 167 31.28 6.19 -17.61
CA VAL A 167 30.90 4.81 -17.98
C VAL A 167 30.28 4.79 -19.37
N LYS A 168 30.84 3.98 -20.26
CA LYS A 168 30.31 3.83 -21.62
C LYS A 168 29.11 2.86 -21.66
N PRO A 169 28.05 3.19 -22.40
CA PRO A 169 26.92 2.29 -22.59
C PRO A 169 27.33 1.06 -23.41
N ARG A 170 26.60 -0.03 -23.24
CA ARG A 170 26.70 -1.24 -24.07
C ARG A 170 25.34 -1.83 -24.41
N PRO A 171 25.21 -2.59 -25.51
CA PRO A 171 23.96 -3.26 -25.85
C PRO A 171 23.48 -4.18 -24.73
N THR A 172 22.18 -4.13 -24.46
CA THR A 172 21.53 -4.97 -23.45
C THR A 172 21.61 -6.45 -23.79
N SER A 173 21.85 -7.28 -22.77
CA SER A 173 21.72 -8.75 -22.87
C SER A 173 20.26 -9.22 -22.75
N PHE A 174 19.37 -8.36 -22.25
CA PHE A 174 17.98 -8.72 -22.05
C PHE A 174 17.23 -8.79 -23.39
N SER A 175 16.74 -9.98 -23.72
CA SER A 175 15.93 -10.23 -24.91
C SER A 175 14.62 -10.94 -24.56
N LEU A 176 13.54 -10.54 -25.21
CA LEU A 176 12.25 -11.24 -25.11
C LEU A 176 12.10 -12.35 -26.17
N LYS A 177 12.97 -12.40 -27.20
CA LYS A 177 12.97 -13.43 -28.25
C LYS A 177 13.80 -14.67 -27.89
N SER A 178 14.72 -14.56 -26.94
CA SER A 178 15.55 -15.69 -26.46
C SER A 178 14.77 -16.70 -25.60
N ARG A 179 13.47 -16.89 -25.86
CA ARG A 179 12.59 -17.87 -25.20
C ARG A 179 12.72 -19.29 -25.79
N GLY A 180 13.71 -19.51 -26.65
CA GLY A 180 14.03 -20.85 -27.15
C GLY A 180 14.77 -21.67 -26.09
N PRO A 181 14.56 -23.00 -26.03
CA PRO A 181 15.51 -23.86 -25.34
C PRO A 181 16.88 -23.65 -26.00
N LEU A 182 17.93 -23.52 -25.17
CA LEU A 182 19.35 -23.40 -25.53
C LEU A 182 19.70 -23.73 -27.00
N GLY A 183 20.29 -22.75 -27.69
CA GLY A 183 21.04 -22.97 -28.92
C GLY A 183 20.20 -23.01 -30.19
N ASP A 184 20.05 -21.87 -30.85
CA ASP A 184 20.37 -21.80 -32.28
C ASP A 184 20.59 -20.33 -32.65
N GLY A 185 21.83 -20.05 -33.05
CA GLY A 185 22.37 -18.73 -33.28
C GLY A 185 21.92 -18.10 -34.59
N ASN A 186 20.61 -17.84 -34.72
CA ASN A 186 20.10 -16.92 -35.75
C ASN A 186 19.36 -15.76 -35.08
N GLY A 187 20.14 -14.74 -34.73
CA GLY A 187 19.64 -13.47 -34.22
C GLY A 187 18.70 -12.84 -35.24
N ALA A 188 17.45 -12.58 -34.83
CA ALA A 188 16.57 -11.74 -35.62
C ALA A 188 17.23 -10.36 -35.83
N PRO A 189 17.07 -9.73 -37.01
CA PRO A 189 17.70 -8.44 -37.29
C PRO A 189 17.38 -7.41 -36.21
N MET A 190 18.41 -6.76 -35.68
CA MET A 190 18.36 -5.84 -34.54
C MET A 190 17.45 -4.62 -34.77
N ASP A 191 17.24 -4.24 -36.04
CA ASP A 191 16.71 -2.92 -36.43
C ASP A 191 15.18 -2.78 -36.41
N THR A 192 14.42 -3.82 -36.05
CA THR A 192 12.94 -3.77 -36.00
C THR A 192 12.38 -4.25 -34.67
N TRP A 193 13.10 -4.00 -33.58
CA TRP A 193 12.71 -4.47 -32.25
C TRP A 193 11.89 -3.44 -31.45
N TYR A 194 10.60 -3.74 -31.24
CA TYR A 194 9.61 -2.94 -30.50
C TYR A 194 9.48 -3.26 -28.99
N GLY A 195 10.51 -3.83 -28.35
CA GLY A 195 10.42 -4.34 -26.98
C GLY A 195 11.16 -3.56 -25.89
N TYR A 196 11.77 -2.42 -26.21
CA TYR A 196 12.46 -1.56 -25.25
C TYR A 196 11.72 -0.23 -25.09
N VAL A 197 11.88 0.38 -23.92
CA VAL A 197 11.40 1.73 -23.63
C VAL A 197 12.51 2.71 -24.01
N ASN A 198 12.19 3.78 -24.73
CA ASN A 198 13.18 4.82 -25.04
C ASN A 198 13.40 5.74 -23.84
N ASP A 199 14.55 6.41 -23.80
CA ASP A 199 14.88 7.31 -22.69
C ASP A 199 14.03 8.58 -22.69
N ASP A 200 13.44 8.94 -23.84
CA ASP A 200 12.51 10.07 -24.01
C ASP A 200 11.04 9.72 -23.72
N ASP A 201 10.73 8.44 -23.48
CA ASP A 201 9.36 8.02 -23.18
C ASP A 201 8.93 8.58 -21.81
N ARG A 202 7.88 9.40 -21.81
CA ARG A 202 7.28 9.99 -20.61
C ARG A 202 5.85 9.50 -20.38
N ALA A 203 5.44 9.50 -19.12
CA ALA A 203 4.05 9.37 -18.70
C ALA A 203 3.65 10.63 -17.95
N LEU A 204 2.39 11.02 -18.07
CA LEU A 204 1.88 12.21 -17.41
C LEU A 204 1.50 11.86 -15.96
N LEU A 205 1.99 12.63 -14.99
CA LEU A 205 1.78 12.41 -13.56
C LEU A 205 0.35 12.76 -13.12
N LYS A 206 -0.19 13.86 -13.65
CA LYS A 206 -1.57 14.30 -13.43
C LYS A 206 -2.29 14.25 -14.76
N VAL A 207 -3.49 13.68 -14.81
CA VAL A 207 -4.26 13.54 -16.07
C VAL A 207 -5.50 14.42 -16.13
N ILE A 208 -5.91 15.01 -15.00
CA ILE A 208 -7.09 15.88 -14.92
C ILE A 208 -6.67 17.30 -15.30
N LYS A 209 -6.91 17.69 -16.56
CA LYS A 209 -6.52 19.01 -17.09
C LYS A 209 -7.06 20.20 -16.28
N PHE A 210 -8.29 20.11 -15.78
CA PHE A 210 -8.93 21.16 -15.00
C PHE A 210 -9.99 20.56 -14.08
N ALA A 211 -10.01 21.04 -12.84
CA ALA A 211 -11.09 20.85 -11.89
C ALA A 211 -11.44 22.22 -11.30
N SER A 212 -12.73 22.53 -11.14
CA SER A 212 -13.09 23.79 -10.50
C SER A 212 -12.63 23.77 -9.04
N PRO A 213 -12.23 24.92 -8.44
CA PRO A 213 -11.73 24.97 -7.07
C PRO A 213 -12.70 24.36 -6.02
N ASN A 214 -14.00 24.40 -6.31
CA ASN A 214 -15.06 23.88 -5.43
C ASN A 214 -15.45 22.42 -5.75
N SER A 215 -14.77 21.76 -6.69
CA SER A 215 -15.02 20.36 -7.01
C SER A 215 -14.40 19.44 -5.96
N ALA A 216 -15.11 18.36 -5.62
CA ALA A 216 -14.60 17.31 -4.74
C ALA A 216 -13.32 16.69 -5.31
N GLY A 217 -12.22 16.73 -4.55
CA GLY A 217 -10.90 16.26 -4.96
C GLY A 217 -10.19 17.13 -6.00
N ALA A 218 -10.55 18.40 -6.13
CA ALA A 218 -9.81 19.35 -6.96
C ALA A 218 -8.43 19.60 -6.35
N GLU A 219 -7.39 19.29 -7.11
CA GLU A 219 -6.01 19.68 -6.78
C GLU A 219 -5.60 20.80 -7.73
N CYS A 220 -5.35 21.98 -7.18
CA CYS A 220 -4.96 23.16 -7.94
C CYS A 220 -3.61 23.65 -7.46
N ILE A 221 -2.70 23.92 -8.40
CA ILE A 221 -1.39 24.48 -8.11
C ILE A 221 -1.56 25.95 -7.73
N ASP A 222 -2.37 26.69 -8.49
CA ASP A 222 -2.72 28.10 -8.31
C ASP A 222 -4.24 28.29 -8.09
N PRO A 223 -4.68 29.47 -7.62
CA PRO A 223 -6.11 29.76 -7.37
C PRO A 223 -7.03 29.60 -8.58
N ASP A 224 -6.52 29.78 -9.81
CA ASP A 224 -7.30 29.64 -11.05
C ASP A 224 -7.29 28.19 -11.57
N CYS A 225 -6.66 27.25 -10.85
CA CYS A 225 -6.51 25.85 -11.22
C CYS A 225 -5.92 25.70 -12.62
N SER A 226 -4.91 26.50 -12.93
CA SER A 226 -4.25 26.49 -14.21
C SER A 226 -3.43 25.21 -14.42
N TRP A 227 -3.39 24.76 -15.67
CA TRP A 227 -2.74 23.51 -16.03
C TRP A 227 -1.25 23.70 -16.28
N VAL A 228 -0.43 22.84 -15.66
CA VAL A 228 1.00 22.68 -15.96
C VAL A 228 1.31 21.20 -16.12
N GLU A 229 2.04 20.85 -17.17
CA GLU A 229 2.33 19.46 -17.49
C GLU A 229 3.43 18.90 -16.57
N GLN A 230 3.23 17.69 -16.08
CA GLN A 230 4.16 17.05 -15.16
C GLN A 230 4.54 15.67 -15.72
N TRP A 231 5.68 15.60 -16.38
CA TRP A 231 6.13 14.41 -17.10
C TRP A 231 7.12 13.59 -16.28
N VAL A 232 6.87 12.29 -16.16
CA VAL A 232 7.75 11.35 -15.46
C VAL A 232 8.25 10.25 -16.40
N HIS A 233 9.42 9.69 -16.13
CA HIS A 233 10.05 8.70 -17.00
C HIS A 233 9.34 7.34 -16.95
N ARG A 234 9.09 6.73 -18.11
CA ARG A 234 8.53 5.36 -18.18
C ARG A 234 9.56 4.31 -17.74
N ALA A 235 9.10 3.38 -16.91
CA ALA A 235 9.90 2.23 -16.47
C ALA A 235 9.90 1.11 -17.52
N GLY A 236 10.99 0.34 -17.56
CA GLY A 236 11.13 -0.81 -18.46
C GLY A 236 12.55 -1.01 -18.99
N PRO A 237 12.77 -2.07 -19.79
CA PRO A 237 14.10 -2.41 -20.31
C PRO A 237 14.59 -1.39 -21.34
N ARG A 238 15.88 -1.07 -21.30
CA ARG A 238 16.57 -0.17 -22.25
C ARG A 238 17.41 -0.95 -23.25
N LYS A 239 17.64 -0.35 -24.42
CA LYS A 239 18.55 -0.86 -25.47
C LYS A 239 20.00 -0.90 -25.00
N GLN A 240 20.39 0.09 -24.20
CA GLN A 240 21.73 0.25 -23.66
C GLN A 240 21.71 0.01 -22.15
N ILE A 241 22.78 -0.59 -21.63
CA ILE A 241 23.02 -0.84 -20.21
C ILE A 241 24.44 -0.40 -19.83
N TYR A 242 24.70 -0.20 -18.54
CA TYR A 242 25.96 0.38 -18.02
C TYR A 242 26.78 -0.57 -17.15
N TYR A 243 26.33 -1.82 -17.04
CA TYR A 243 27.02 -2.90 -16.34
C TYR A 243 27.25 -4.08 -17.27
N GLU A 244 28.35 -4.80 -17.05
CA GLU A 244 28.53 -6.14 -17.63
C GLU A 244 27.80 -7.15 -16.75
N PRO A 245 26.70 -7.78 -17.23
CA PRO A 245 25.88 -8.63 -16.37
C PRO A 245 26.65 -9.74 -15.65
N LYS A 246 27.67 -10.33 -16.29
CA LYS A 246 28.44 -11.43 -15.70
C LYS A 246 29.38 -11.00 -14.56
N GLU A 247 29.72 -9.73 -14.48
CA GLU A 247 30.62 -9.16 -13.47
C GLU A 247 29.86 -8.58 -12.27
N VAL A 248 28.55 -8.32 -12.42
CA VAL A 248 27.71 -7.73 -11.37
C VAL A 248 27.59 -8.66 -10.17
N LYS A 249 27.82 -8.10 -8.97
CA LYS A 249 27.28 -8.61 -7.71
C LYS A 249 26.06 -7.78 -7.29
N ALA A 250 24.90 -8.42 -7.25
CA ALA A 250 23.64 -7.80 -6.86
C ALA A 250 23.22 -8.23 -5.45
N ALA A 251 22.82 -7.26 -4.62
CA ALA A 251 22.31 -7.49 -3.27
C ALA A 251 20.85 -7.06 -3.15
N ILE A 252 20.06 -7.84 -2.41
CA ILE A 252 18.66 -7.54 -2.09
C ILE A 252 18.52 -7.42 -0.57
N VAL A 253 17.82 -6.40 -0.09
CA VAL A 253 17.53 -6.21 1.33
C VAL A 253 16.07 -5.86 1.56
N THR A 254 15.45 -6.47 2.58
CA THR A 254 14.08 -6.14 3.01
C THR A 254 14.08 -5.51 4.40
N CYS A 255 13.57 -4.28 4.51
CA CYS A 255 13.57 -3.50 5.75
C CYS A 255 12.13 -3.13 6.20
N GLY A 256 12.02 -2.66 7.44
CA GLY A 256 10.78 -2.20 8.05
C GLY A 256 9.91 -3.36 8.56
N GLY A 257 8.59 -3.20 8.51
CA GLY A 257 7.65 -4.27 8.86
C GLY A 257 7.19 -5.09 7.65
N LEU A 258 6.65 -6.29 7.92
CA LEU A 258 6.14 -7.20 6.90
C LEU A 258 5.01 -6.59 6.05
N CYS A 259 4.89 -7.10 4.83
CA CYS A 259 3.93 -6.71 3.81
C CYS A 259 3.72 -7.92 2.89
N PRO A 260 2.48 -8.27 2.51
CA PRO A 260 2.24 -9.29 1.50
C PRO A 260 2.98 -8.92 0.20
N GLY A 261 3.65 -9.88 -0.43
CA GLY A 261 4.37 -9.68 -1.69
C GLY A 261 5.88 -9.45 -1.60
N LEU A 262 6.45 -9.36 -0.38
CA LEU A 262 7.91 -9.25 -0.19
C LEU A 262 8.68 -10.37 -0.91
N ASN A 263 8.24 -11.62 -0.73
CA ASN A 263 8.82 -12.78 -1.40
C ASN A 263 8.64 -12.75 -2.92
N ASP A 264 7.49 -12.26 -3.42
CA ASP A 264 7.25 -12.08 -4.84
C ASP A 264 8.26 -11.12 -5.48
N VAL A 265 8.51 -9.98 -4.83
CA VAL A 265 9.51 -9.00 -5.32
C VAL A 265 10.92 -9.60 -5.30
N ILE A 266 11.34 -10.23 -4.19
CA ILE A 266 12.67 -10.87 -4.10
C ILE A 266 12.85 -11.87 -5.26
N ARG A 267 11.88 -12.76 -5.42
CA ARG A 267 11.87 -13.78 -6.48
C ARG A 267 12.03 -13.15 -7.86
N GLN A 268 11.32 -12.07 -8.13
CA GLN A 268 11.27 -11.47 -9.46
C GLN A 268 12.50 -10.63 -9.78
N ILE A 269 13.13 -10.03 -8.77
CA ILE A 269 14.46 -9.41 -8.92
C ILE A 269 15.48 -10.49 -9.30
N VAL A 270 15.54 -11.60 -8.55
CA VAL A 270 16.48 -12.71 -8.83
C VAL A 270 16.27 -13.26 -10.25
N PHE A 271 15.03 -13.56 -10.63
CA PHE A 271 14.73 -14.09 -11.97
C PHE A 271 15.14 -13.14 -13.08
N THR A 272 14.93 -11.83 -12.88
CA THR A 272 15.28 -10.82 -13.88
C THR A 272 16.80 -10.65 -13.97
N LEU A 273 17.51 -10.62 -12.84
CA LEU A 273 18.98 -10.58 -12.79
C LEU A 273 19.61 -11.77 -13.52
N GLU A 274 19.16 -12.99 -13.24
CA GLU A 274 19.65 -14.19 -13.93
C GLU A 274 19.37 -14.13 -15.45
N LYS A 275 18.21 -13.58 -15.84
CA LYS A 275 17.89 -13.39 -17.26
C LYS A 275 18.81 -12.39 -17.97
N TYR A 276 19.33 -11.39 -17.26
CA TYR A 276 20.41 -10.54 -17.78
C TYR A 276 21.76 -11.26 -17.85
N GLY A 277 21.94 -12.36 -17.11
CA GLY A 277 23.18 -13.14 -17.05
C GLY A 277 24.00 -12.94 -15.76
N VAL A 278 23.41 -12.32 -14.73
CA VAL A 278 24.05 -12.13 -13.42
C VAL A 278 24.20 -13.47 -12.73
N LYS A 279 25.40 -13.74 -12.20
CA LYS A 279 25.73 -15.00 -11.50
C LYS A 279 25.85 -14.85 -9.99
N ASN A 280 26.15 -13.66 -9.51
CA ASN A 280 26.39 -13.39 -8.09
C ASN A 280 25.25 -12.54 -7.53
N ILE A 281 24.26 -13.21 -6.94
CA ILE A 281 23.09 -12.58 -6.34
C ILE A 281 23.02 -12.99 -4.88
N VAL A 282 22.93 -12.01 -3.99
CA VAL A 282 22.93 -12.22 -2.54
C VAL A 282 21.77 -11.51 -1.86
N GLY A 283 21.32 -12.08 -0.75
CA GLY A 283 20.36 -11.48 0.15
C GLY A 283 21.05 -11.00 1.44
N ILE A 284 20.75 -9.76 1.84
CA ILE A 284 21.17 -9.20 3.13
C ILE A 284 20.08 -9.47 4.15
N GLN A 285 20.43 -10.19 5.22
CA GLN A 285 19.47 -10.65 6.21
C GLN A 285 19.05 -9.54 7.18
N PHE A 286 17.78 -9.55 7.58
CA PHE A 286 17.22 -8.71 8.63
C PHE A 286 17.48 -7.22 8.43
N GLY A 287 17.13 -6.69 7.26
CA GLY A 287 17.21 -5.26 6.94
C GLY A 287 18.62 -4.68 6.94
N TYR A 288 18.76 -3.38 7.25
CA TYR A 288 20.06 -2.71 7.23
C TYR A 288 21.07 -3.24 8.26
N ARG A 289 20.59 -3.90 9.32
CA ARG A 289 21.45 -4.58 10.29
C ARG A 289 22.37 -5.61 9.65
N GLY A 290 21.90 -6.35 8.64
CA GLY A 290 22.68 -7.40 7.99
C GLY A 290 23.91 -6.92 7.22
N PHE A 291 24.10 -5.60 7.05
CA PHE A 291 25.34 -5.09 6.47
C PHE A 291 26.52 -5.22 7.45
N CYS A 292 26.30 -4.93 8.74
CA CYS A 292 27.37 -4.80 9.73
C CYS A 292 27.40 -5.90 10.80
N ASP A 293 26.37 -6.75 10.90
CA ASP A 293 26.35 -7.85 11.88
C ASP A 293 27.21 -9.03 11.39
N GLU A 294 28.34 -9.28 12.05
CA GLU A 294 29.30 -10.33 11.67
C GLU A 294 28.71 -11.75 11.76
N ASN A 295 27.65 -11.95 12.55
CA ASN A 295 26.98 -13.24 12.67
C ASN A 295 26.02 -13.51 11.49
N LEU A 296 25.69 -12.48 10.71
CA LEU A 296 24.76 -12.57 9.60
C LEU A 296 25.54 -12.61 8.28
N ARG A 297 25.59 -13.79 7.68
CA ARG A 297 26.21 -13.99 6.36
C ARG A 297 25.26 -13.60 5.23
N GLU A 298 25.83 -13.24 4.09
CA GLU A 298 25.10 -13.08 2.83
C GLU A 298 24.43 -14.41 2.46
N VAL A 299 23.13 -14.36 2.11
CA VAL A 299 22.39 -15.54 1.65
C VAL A 299 22.53 -15.63 0.13
N PRO A 300 23.13 -16.69 -0.44
CA PRO A 300 23.19 -16.84 -1.89
C PRO A 300 21.77 -17.03 -2.44
N LEU A 301 21.40 -16.24 -3.45
CA LEU A 301 20.11 -16.30 -4.10
C LEU A 301 20.28 -16.82 -5.53
N SER A 302 19.41 -17.74 -5.92
CA SER A 302 19.31 -18.27 -7.27
C SER A 302 17.85 -18.58 -7.57
N HIS A 303 17.51 -18.82 -8.84
CA HIS A 303 16.18 -19.26 -9.22
C HIS A 303 15.72 -20.49 -8.41
N GLN A 304 16.60 -21.45 -8.15
CA GLN A 304 16.27 -22.63 -7.34
C GLN A 304 15.89 -22.26 -5.90
N VAL A 305 16.62 -21.34 -5.28
CA VAL A 305 16.36 -20.90 -3.89
C VAL A 305 15.02 -20.15 -3.79
N VAL A 306 14.68 -19.33 -4.79
CA VAL A 306 13.51 -18.45 -4.74
C VAL A 306 12.30 -18.98 -5.53
N GLN A 307 12.36 -20.20 -6.07
CA GLN A 307 11.36 -20.72 -7.01
C GLN A 307 9.91 -20.63 -6.48
N ASN A 308 9.72 -20.95 -5.20
CA ASN A 308 8.41 -21.09 -4.55
C ASN A 308 8.20 -20.18 -3.34
N ILE A 309 9.11 -19.22 -3.07
CA ILE A 309 9.00 -18.38 -1.86
C ILE A 309 7.76 -17.47 -1.88
N ASN A 310 7.24 -17.15 -3.07
CA ASN A 310 6.02 -16.37 -3.26
C ASN A 310 4.74 -17.09 -2.78
N LEU A 311 4.80 -18.41 -2.55
CA LEU A 311 3.66 -19.15 -1.99
C LEU A 311 3.48 -18.89 -0.49
N ALA A 312 4.47 -18.30 0.17
CA ALA A 312 4.46 -17.94 1.57
C ALA A 312 4.44 -16.41 1.75
N GLY A 313 3.76 -15.93 2.78
CA GLY A 313 3.92 -14.56 3.26
C GLY A 313 5.23 -14.36 4.02
N GLY A 314 5.45 -13.15 4.52
CA GLY A 314 6.70 -12.78 5.18
C GLY A 314 7.84 -12.45 4.19
N SER A 315 9.09 -12.60 4.64
CA SER A 315 10.30 -12.39 3.82
C SER A 315 11.31 -13.48 4.06
N LEU A 316 11.81 -14.11 2.98
CA LEU A 316 12.94 -15.05 3.01
C LEU A 316 14.17 -14.46 3.73
N LEU A 317 14.41 -13.15 3.57
CA LEU A 317 15.57 -12.47 4.14
C LEU A 317 15.31 -11.95 5.56
N GLY A 318 14.09 -12.08 6.08
CA GLY A 318 13.68 -11.42 7.31
C GLY A 318 13.57 -9.89 7.16
N VAL A 319 13.12 -9.21 8.20
CA VAL A 319 13.00 -7.74 8.22
C VAL A 319 13.49 -7.18 9.54
N SER A 320 13.93 -5.92 9.54
CA SER A 320 14.25 -5.20 10.77
C SER A 320 13.93 -3.71 10.64
N ARG A 321 13.80 -3.05 11.79
CA ARG A 321 13.73 -1.58 11.91
C ARG A 321 15.07 -1.06 12.42
N GLY A 322 15.40 0.16 12.01
CA GLY A 322 16.69 0.80 12.31
C GLY A 322 17.85 0.15 11.55
N GLY A 323 19.07 0.53 11.93
CA GLY A 323 20.27 -0.02 11.34
C GLY A 323 21.53 0.73 11.75
N PRO A 324 22.70 0.27 11.26
CA PRO A 324 23.99 0.94 11.40
C PRO A 324 24.01 2.32 10.73
N SER A 325 25.11 3.05 10.89
CA SER A 325 25.26 4.34 10.20
C SER A 325 25.36 4.14 8.69
N ILE A 326 25.01 5.19 7.92
CA ILE A 326 25.10 5.15 6.46
C ILE A 326 26.53 4.89 5.98
N SER A 327 27.54 5.45 6.67
CA SER A 327 28.95 5.19 6.34
C SER A 327 29.27 3.71 6.48
N ASP A 328 28.90 3.07 7.61
CA ASP A 328 29.19 1.66 7.84
C ASP A 328 28.51 0.75 6.81
N ILE A 329 27.29 1.10 6.40
CA ILE A 329 26.57 0.38 5.34
C ILE A 329 27.34 0.50 4.01
N VAL A 330 27.81 1.71 3.65
CA VAL A 330 28.57 1.92 2.41
C VAL A 330 29.95 1.28 2.46
N ASP A 331 30.61 1.28 3.62
CA ASP A 331 31.85 0.55 3.87
C ASP A 331 31.63 -0.96 3.65
N SER A 332 30.51 -1.50 4.16
CA SER A 332 30.14 -2.89 3.89
C SER A 332 29.82 -3.15 2.41
N ILE A 333 29.16 -2.23 1.71
CA ILE A 333 28.88 -2.34 0.27
C ILE A 333 30.19 -2.43 -0.52
N GLN A 334 31.16 -1.56 -0.17
CA GLN A 334 32.48 -1.55 -0.78
C GLN A 334 33.26 -2.83 -0.47
N ALA A 335 33.32 -3.24 0.80
CA ALA A 335 34.05 -4.44 1.24
C ALA A 335 33.47 -5.73 0.63
N LYS A 336 32.15 -5.78 0.45
CA LYS A 336 31.44 -6.91 -0.19
C LYS A 336 31.43 -6.83 -1.72
N ALA A 337 31.96 -5.76 -2.30
CA ALA A 337 31.97 -5.48 -3.75
C ALA A 337 30.58 -5.59 -4.39
N ILE A 338 29.58 -4.92 -3.80
CA ILE A 338 28.20 -4.90 -4.33
C ILE A 338 28.07 -3.79 -5.37
N ASP A 339 27.66 -4.13 -6.59
CA ASP A 339 27.45 -3.20 -7.71
C ASP A 339 26.00 -2.70 -7.80
N MET A 340 25.05 -3.52 -7.37
CA MET A 340 23.62 -3.19 -7.41
C MET A 340 22.98 -3.54 -6.08
N LEU A 341 22.29 -2.57 -5.47
CA LEU A 341 21.56 -2.75 -4.23
C LEU A 341 20.07 -2.47 -4.45
N PHE A 342 19.25 -3.50 -4.23
CA PHE A 342 17.80 -3.40 -4.27
C PHE A 342 17.23 -3.32 -2.86
N VAL A 343 16.58 -2.21 -2.53
CA VAL A 343 16.09 -1.91 -1.19
C VAL A 343 14.56 -1.95 -1.15
N LEU A 344 14.00 -2.96 -0.49
CA LEU A 344 12.55 -3.16 -0.38
C LEU A 344 12.09 -2.61 0.97
N GLY A 345 11.24 -1.57 0.97
CA GLY A 345 10.93 -0.86 2.21
C GLY A 345 9.86 0.23 2.13
N GLY A 346 9.49 0.79 3.27
CA GLY A 346 8.59 1.96 3.34
C GLY A 346 9.35 3.28 3.23
N ASN A 347 8.71 4.38 3.67
CA ASN A 347 9.28 5.74 3.62
C ASN A 347 10.67 5.85 4.28
N GLY A 348 10.81 5.43 5.55
CA GLY A 348 12.10 5.50 6.24
C GLY A 348 13.19 4.62 5.61
N THR A 349 12.81 3.50 5.00
CA THR A 349 13.77 2.67 4.26
C THR A 349 14.23 3.35 2.97
N HIS A 350 13.31 3.96 2.23
CA HIS A 350 13.62 4.72 1.02
C HIS A 350 14.50 5.93 1.34
N ALA A 351 14.22 6.66 2.43
CA ALA A 351 15.10 7.72 2.91
C ALA A 351 16.52 7.20 3.20
N GLY A 352 16.64 6.03 3.83
CA GLY A 352 17.94 5.34 4.01
C GLY A 352 18.59 4.97 2.67
N ALA A 353 17.83 4.49 1.69
CA ALA A 353 18.34 4.15 0.36
C ALA A 353 18.87 5.39 -0.38
N ASN A 354 18.19 6.54 -0.26
CA ASN A 354 18.68 7.81 -0.79
C ASN A 354 19.99 8.23 -0.12
N ALA A 355 20.07 8.13 1.21
CA ALA A 355 21.29 8.48 1.94
C ALA A 355 22.47 7.57 1.55
N ILE A 356 22.23 6.27 1.34
CA ILE A 356 23.23 5.33 0.82
C ILE A 356 23.64 5.73 -0.61
N HIS A 357 22.68 6.07 -1.48
CA HIS A 357 22.97 6.54 -2.83
C HIS A 357 23.85 7.80 -2.82
N ASP A 358 23.49 8.81 -2.04
CA ASP A 358 24.24 10.07 -1.95
C ASP A 358 25.67 9.84 -1.46
N GLU A 359 25.85 8.94 -0.50
CA GLU A 359 27.17 8.59 0.02
C GLU A 359 28.01 7.80 -1.00
N CYS A 360 27.41 6.86 -1.75
CA CYS A 360 28.06 6.21 -2.89
C CYS A 360 28.50 7.22 -3.96
N CYS A 361 27.65 8.22 -4.26
CA CYS A 361 27.96 9.28 -5.21
C CYS A 361 29.14 10.15 -4.74
N LYS A 362 29.16 10.55 -3.46
CA LYS A 362 30.28 11.29 -2.86
C LYS A 362 31.59 10.53 -2.96
N ARG A 363 31.55 9.20 -2.78
CA ARG A 363 32.71 8.30 -2.90
C ARG A 363 33.03 7.87 -4.33
N LYS A 364 32.27 8.36 -5.32
CA LYS A 364 32.38 7.99 -6.76
C LYS A 364 32.38 6.47 -6.97
N MET A 365 31.51 5.77 -6.24
CA MET A 365 31.34 4.33 -6.35
C MET A 365 30.40 3.98 -7.50
N LYS A 366 30.72 2.94 -8.28
CA LYS A 366 29.87 2.44 -9.36
C LYS A 366 28.74 1.55 -8.83
N VAL A 367 27.89 2.10 -7.95
CA VAL A 367 26.81 1.35 -7.28
C VAL A 367 25.45 1.93 -7.62
N SER A 368 24.57 1.10 -8.18
CA SER A 368 23.16 1.45 -8.39
C SER A 368 22.34 1.07 -7.17
N VAL A 369 21.75 2.06 -6.52
CA VAL A 369 20.81 1.86 -5.39
C VAL A 369 19.39 2.10 -5.90
N VAL A 370 18.56 1.07 -5.88
CA VAL A 370 17.18 1.12 -6.39
C VAL A 370 16.20 0.70 -5.31
N GLY A 371 15.24 1.57 -5.01
CA GLY A 371 14.14 1.31 -4.09
C GLY A 371 12.99 0.54 -4.73
N VAL A 372 12.32 -0.31 -3.95
CA VAL A 372 11.02 -0.89 -4.29
C VAL A 372 10.00 -0.55 -3.20
N PRO A 373 8.90 0.15 -3.53
CA PRO A 373 7.98 0.74 -2.56
C PRO A 373 7.14 -0.31 -1.83
N LYS A 374 7.44 -0.55 -0.56
CA LYS A 374 6.74 -1.50 0.31
C LYS A 374 6.00 -0.79 1.44
N THR A 375 4.70 -0.61 1.26
CA THR A 375 3.78 -0.19 2.32
C THR A 375 2.41 -0.82 2.08
N ILE A 376 1.77 -1.30 3.15
CA ILE A 376 0.37 -1.72 3.05
C ILE A 376 -0.57 -0.52 3.14
N ASP A 377 -0.12 0.61 3.71
CA ASP A 377 -0.97 1.77 4.00
C ASP A 377 -1.24 2.62 2.74
N ASN A 378 -0.59 2.29 1.62
CA ASN A 378 -0.62 3.05 0.37
C ASN A 378 -0.27 4.53 0.53
N ASP A 379 0.72 4.81 1.37
CA ASP A 379 1.09 6.14 1.84
C ASP A 379 2.36 6.71 1.18
N ILE A 380 2.83 6.12 0.07
CA ILE A 380 3.94 6.65 -0.75
C ILE A 380 3.36 7.61 -1.81
N GLN A 381 4.00 8.77 -1.98
CA GLN A 381 3.51 9.78 -2.93
C GLN A 381 3.69 9.39 -4.38
N LEU A 382 2.95 10.09 -5.26
CA LEU A 382 3.08 10.05 -6.72
C LEU A 382 2.72 8.71 -7.37
N MET A 383 2.48 7.67 -6.56
CA MET A 383 2.08 6.35 -6.99
C MET A 383 0.61 6.12 -6.69
N ASP A 384 -0.10 5.49 -7.62
CA ASP A 384 -1.52 5.15 -7.45
C ASP A 384 -1.69 4.07 -6.38
N LYS A 385 -0.77 3.09 -6.40
CA LYS A 385 -0.80 1.88 -5.57
C LYS A 385 0.59 1.40 -5.23
N THR A 386 0.73 0.84 -4.04
CA THR A 386 1.91 0.13 -3.55
C THR A 386 1.58 -1.34 -3.30
N PHE A 387 2.56 -2.23 -3.44
CA PHE A 387 2.27 -3.65 -3.35
C PHE A 387 1.94 -4.08 -1.92
N GLY A 388 0.98 -5.00 -1.81
CA GLY A 388 0.44 -5.50 -0.55
C GLY A 388 -0.81 -4.75 -0.07
N PHE A 389 -1.14 -3.60 -0.69
CA PHE A 389 -2.33 -2.82 -0.35
C PHE A 389 -3.64 -3.57 -0.68
N ASP A 390 -3.77 -4.12 -1.89
CA ASP A 390 -5.00 -4.83 -2.29
C ASP A 390 -5.23 -6.07 -1.43
N THR A 391 -4.16 -6.81 -1.13
CA THR A 391 -4.18 -7.96 -0.23
C THR A 391 -4.56 -7.52 1.19
N ALA A 392 -4.02 -6.39 1.67
CA ALA A 392 -4.36 -5.88 2.99
C ALA A 392 -5.84 -5.49 3.09
N VAL A 393 -6.41 -4.89 2.05
CA VAL A 393 -7.85 -4.58 1.95
C VAL A 393 -8.68 -5.87 1.96
N GLU A 394 -8.26 -6.90 1.23
CA GLU A 394 -8.96 -8.19 1.19
C GLU A 394 -8.97 -8.89 2.56
N GLU A 395 -7.83 -8.95 3.26
CA GLU A 395 -7.77 -9.54 4.60
C GLU A 395 -8.49 -8.69 5.66
N ALA A 396 -8.44 -7.36 5.54
CA ALA A 396 -9.22 -6.46 6.38
C ALA A 396 -10.73 -6.69 6.20
N GLN A 397 -11.19 -6.90 4.97
CA GLN A 397 -12.58 -7.24 4.69
C GLN A 397 -13.02 -8.53 5.38
N ARG A 398 -12.15 -9.56 5.46
CA ARG A 398 -12.45 -10.79 6.20
C ARG A 398 -12.62 -10.56 7.71
N ALA A 399 -11.82 -9.68 8.29
CA ALA A 399 -11.97 -9.27 9.69
C ALA A 399 -13.26 -8.49 9.93
N ILE A 400 -13.61 -7.57 9.02
CA ILE A 400 -14.89 -6.84 9.05
C ILE A 400 -16.08 -7.80 8.99
N ASN A 401 -16.05 -8.77 8.06
CA ASN A 401 -17.11 -9.77 7.95
C ASN A 401 -17.29 -10.58 9.24
N SER A 402 -16.19 -10.91 9.91
CA SER A 402 -16.24 -11.61 11.20
C SER A 402 -16.89 -10.73 12.28
N ALA A 403 -16.51 -9.44 12.35
CA ALA A 403 -17.11 -8.48 13.27
C ALA A 403 -18.60 -8.25 13.00
N TYR A 404 -19.01 -8.22 11.74
CA TYR A 404 -20.41 -8.11 11.35
C TYR A 404 -21.23 -9.32 11.77
N ILE A 405 -20.72 -10.54 11.57
CA ILE A 405 -21.41 -11.78 11.99
C ILE A 405 -21.56 -11.81 13.52
N GLU A 406 -20.52 -11.44 14.26
CA GLU A 406 -20.58 -11.32 15.72
C GLU A 406 -21.61 -10.27 16.16
N ALA A 407 -21.61 -9.08 15.54
CA ALA A 407 -22.54 -8.01 15.86
C ALA A 407 -24.00 -8.36 15.52
N GLU A 408 -24.23 -9.10 14.43
CA GLU A 408 -25.56 -9.58 14.03
C GLU A 408 -26.09 -10.68 14.97
N SER A 409 -25.20 -11.52 15.48
CA SER A 409 -25.59 -12.68 16.28
C SER A 409 -25.84 -12.35 17.75
N ALA A 410 -25.38 -11.19 18.22
CA ALA A 410 -25.51 -10.76 19.61
C ALA A 410 -26.64 -9.72 19.79
N TYR A 411 -27.33 -9.79 20.94
CA TYR A 411 -28.32 -8.78 21.31
C TYR A 411 -27.63 -7.44 21.57
N HIS A 412 -27.98 -6.40 20.79
CA HIS A 412 -27.29 -5.10 20.79
C HIS A 412 -25.78 -5.26 20.53
N GLY A 413 -25.43 -6.06 19.52
CA GLY A 413 -24.05 -6.38 19.18
C GLY A 413 -23.30 -5.21 18.54
N ILE A 414 -22.06 -4.98 18.98
CA ILE A 414 -21.14 -3.99 18.42
C ILE A 414 -19.85 -4.68 18.01
N GLY A 415 -19.57 -4.71 16.72
CA GLY A 415 -18.31 -5.21 16.16
C GLY A 415 -17.33 -4.06 15.98
N LEU A 416 -16.23 -4.04 16.73
CA LEU A 416 -15.16 -3.06 16.61
C LEU A 416 -13.93 -3.69 15.96
N VAL A 417 -13.51 -3.16 14.81
CA VAL A 417 -12.34 -3.64 14.06
C VAL A 417 -11.29 -2.55 14.00
N LYS A 418 -10.10 -2.82 14.57
CA LYS A 418 -8.93 -1.96 14.35
C LYS A 418 -8.21 -2.42 13.09
N LEU A 419 -7.94 -1.51 12.17
CA LEU A 419 -7.16 -1.77 10.96
C LEU A 419 -5.85 -0.99 10.95
N MET A 420 -4.95 -1.44 10.07
CA MET A 420 -3.72 -0.72 9.74
C MET A 420 -4.03 0.67 9.15
N GLY A 421 -3.13 1.61 9.33
CA GLY A 421 -3.31 2.99 8.88
C GLY A 421 -2.70 3.98 9.87
N ARG A 422 -1.37 4.00 9.95
CA ARG A 422 -0.62 4.81 10.93
C ARG A 422 -0.79 6.31 10.69
N SER A 423 -0.67 6.72 9.44
CA SER A 423 -0.71 8.13 9.02
C SER A 423 -1.75 8.39 7.93
N SER A 424 -2.35 7.34 7.38
CA SER A 424 -3.38 7.44 6.36
C SER A 424 -4.46 6.37 6.51
N GLY A 425 -5.68 6.71 6.10
CA GLY A 425 -6.87 5.87 6.25
C GLY A 425 -7.22 4.97 5.05
N PHE A 426 -6.31 4.77 4.08
CA PHE A 426 -6.67 4.10 2.81
C PHE A 426 -7.21 2.69 3.00
N ILE A 427 -6.60 1.87 3.87
CA ILE A 427 -7.09 0.50 4.14
C ILE A 427 -8.49 0.55 4.75
N ALA A 428 -8.69 1.37 5.78
CA ALA A 428 -9.98 1.50 6.45
C ALA A 428 -11.08 1.98 5.49
N MET A 429 -10.80 2.99 4.68
CA MET A 429 -11.74 3.49 3.65
C MET A 429 -12.06 2.42 2.61
N HIS A 430 -11.06 1.76 2.02
CA HIS A 430 -11.27 0.77 0.97
C HIS A 430 -11.93 -0.52 1.49
N ALA A 431 -11.57 -0.98 2.69
CA ALA A 431 -12.18 -2.16 3.31
C ALA A 431 -13.63 -1.89 3.75
N SER A 432 -13.94 -0.68 4.21
CA SER A 432 -15.31 -0.27 4.51
C SER A 432 -16.17 -0.25 3.24
N LEU A 433 -15.67 0.37 2.17
CA LEU A 433 -16.34 0.41 0.86
C LEU A 433 -16.52 -0.97 0.24
N SER A 434 -15.51 -1.84 0.33
CA SER A 434 -15.57 -3.18 -0.28
C SER A 434 -16.45 -4.15 0.51
N SER A 435 -16.51 -4.03 1.84
CA SER A 435 -17.37 -4.89 2.67
C SER A 435 -18.84 -4.53 2.58
N GLY A 436 -19.18 -3.23 2.51
CA GLY A 436 -20.56 -2.74 2.57
C GLY A 436 -21.28 -3.02 3.90
N GLN A 437 -20.53 -3.37 4.96
CA GLN A 437 -21.08 -3.77 6.26
C GLN A 437 -20.76 -2.79 7.38
N ILE A 438 -19.83 -1.86 7.14
CA ILE A 438 -19.41 -0.86 8.13
C ILE A 438 -20.47 0.22 8.26
N ASP A 439 -20.84 0.50 9.51
CA ASP A 439 -21.71 1.63 9.86
C ASP A 439 -20.89 2.88 10.18
N ILE A 440 -19.68 2.72 10.73
CA ILE A 440 -18.79 3.83 11.07
C ILE A 440 -17.35 3.51 10.67
N CYS A 441 -16.76 4.35 9.81
CA CYS A 441 -15.35 4.30 9.43
C CYS A 441 -14.60 5.53 9.98
N LEU A 442 -13.57 5.29 10.78
CA LEU A 442 -12.73 6.33 11.40
C LEU A 442 -11.31 6.25 10.85
N ILE A 443 -10.81 7.37 10.34
CA ILE A 443 -9.50 7.50 9.69
C ILE A 443 -8.64 8.60 10.33
N PRO A 444 -7.30 8.54 10.24
CA PRO A 444 -6.42 9.54 10.85
C PRO A 444 -6.63 10.97 10.34
N GLU A 445 -7.16 11.13 9.12
CA GLU A 445 -7.35 12.42 8.47
C GLU A 445 -8.58 13.17 8.95
N VAL A 446 -9.56 12.49 9.56
CA VAL A 446 -10.84 13.09 9.98
C VAL A 446 -10.94 13.01 11.51
N PRO A 447 -10.78 14.14 12.23
CA PRO A 447 -10.92 14.19 13.68
C PRO A 447 -12.35 13.83 14.10
N PHE A 448 -12.51 13.23 15.27
CA PHE A 448 -13.84 12.90 15.81
C PHE A 448 -13.91 13.06 17.33
N LYS A 449 -15.11 13.35 17.84
CA LYS A 449 -15.42 13.31 19.27
C LYS A 449 -16.12 12.01 19.67
N LEU A 450 -15.75 11.45 20.81
CA LEU A 450 -16.44 10.29 21.38
C LEU A 450 -17.78 10.69 22.01
N GLU A 451 -17.77 11.72 22.84
CA GLU A 451 -18.91 12.21 23.61
C GLU A 451 -19.56 13.45 22.98
N GLY A 452 -20.72 13.84 23.51
CA GLY A 452 -21.49 15.01 23.07
C GLY A 452 -22.68 14.66 22.17
N PRO A 453 -23.53 15.65 21.87
CA PRO A 453 -24.77 15.43 21.11
C PRO A 453 -24.53 14.91 19.68
N ASN A 454 -23.39 15.28 19.08
CA ASN A 454 -22.95 14.81 17.77
C ASN A 454 -21.75 13.84 17.87
N GLY A 455 -21.50 13.29 19.07
CA GLY A 455 -20.39 12.37 19.29
C GLY A 455 -20.66 10.97 18.75
N LEU A 456 -19.57 10.22 18.56
CA LEU A 456 -19.60 8.81 18.14
C LEU A 456 -20.54 7.96 19.00
N LEU A 457 -20.48 8.10 20.32
CA LEU A 457 -21.25 7.28 21.27
C LEU A 457 -22.76 7.52 21.13
N GLN A 458 -23.17 8.77 20.89
CA GLN A 458 -24.57 9.13 20.65
C GLN A 458 -25.08 8.51 19.34
N HIS A 459 -24.25 8.50 18.30
CA HIS A 459 -24.59 7.85 17.04
C HIS A 459 -24.66 6.32 17.19
N LEU A 460 -23.77 5.71 17.97
CA LEU A 460 -23.85 4.28 18.30
C LEU A 460 -25.15 3.93 19.05
N GLU A 461 -25.60 4.76 19.99
CA GLU A 461 -26.92 4.57 20.60
C GLU A 461 -28.04 4.57 19.56
N HIS A 462 -28.00 5.51 18.60
CA HIS A 462 -28.98 5.59 17.54
C HIS A 462 -28.99 4.31 16.69
N LEU A 463 -27.81 3.81 16.29
CA LEU A 463 -27.69 2.55 15.54
C LEU A 463 -28.22 1.36 16.34
N ILE A 464 -27.90 1.25 17.64
CA ILE A 464 -28.44 0.18 18.48
C ILE A 464 -29.97 0.28 18.59
N LYS A 465 -30.52 1.48 18.79
CA LYS A 465 -31.97 1.70 18.88
C LYS A 465 -32.73 1.40 17.58
N THR A 466 -32.11 1.65 16.42
CA THR A 466 -32.78 1.55 15.11
C THR A 466 -32.48 0.25 14.36
N LYS A 467 -31.23 -0.23 14.42
CA LYS A 467 -30.73 -1.41 13.71
C LYS A 467 -30.52 -2.62 14.62
N GLY A 468 -30.41 -2.40 15.94
CA GLY A 468 -30.12 -3.47 16.91
C GLY A 468 -28.66 -3.93 16.94
N LYS A 469 -27.79 -3.36 16.09
CA LYS A 469 -26.36 -3.67 15.98
C LYS A 469 -25.58 -2.52 15.36
N ALA A 470 -24.25 -2.55 15.49
CA ALA A 470 -23.36 -1.63 14.78
C ALA A 470 -22.00 -2.28 14.46
N VAL A 471 -21.39 -1.90 13.33
CA VAL A 471 -20.00 -2.27 13.01
C VAL A 471 -19.15 -1.01 12.82
N VAL A 472 -18.07 -0.94 13.58
CA VAL A 472 -17.13 0.19 13.62
C VAL A 472 -15.77 -0.27 13.12
N CYS A 473 -15.23 0.41 12.13
CA CYS A 473 -13.88 0.27 11.64
C CYS A 473 -13.05 1.49 12.06
N VAL A 474 -11.91 1.27 12.72
CA VAL A 474 -11.00 2.33 13.15
C VAL A 474 -9.58 2.05 12.67
N ALA A 475 -8.97 2.99 11.95
CA ALA A 475 -7.55 2.92 11.63
C ALA A 475 -6.71 3.18 12.90
N GLU A 476 -5.57 2.50 13.05
CA GLU A 476 -4.71 2.63 14.25
C GLU A 476 -4.27 4.08 14.53
N GLY A 477 -4.11 4.91 13.50
CA GLY A 477 -3.74 6.33 13.63
C GLY A 477 -4.90 7.30 13.92
N ALA A 478 -6.15 6.82 13.91
CA ALA A 478 -7.31 7.68 14.19
C ALA A 478 -7.45 7.96 15.69
N GLY A 479 -7.88 9.16 16.06
CA GLY A 479 -8.21 9.50 17.45
C GLY A 479 -7.02 9.49 18.42
N GLN A 480 -5.79 9.63 17.93
CA GLN A 480 -4.58 9.62 18.79
C GLN A 480 -4.55 10.81 19.77
N GLU A 481 -5.26 11.90 19.46
CA GLU A 481 -5.52 13.04 20.34
C GLU A 481 -6.39 12.71 21.56
N LEU A 482 -7.13 11.60 21.52
CA LEU A 482 -7.97 11.12 22.63
C LEU A 482 -7.17 10.26 23.64
N LEU A 483 -5.94 9.88 23.25
CA LEU A 483 -5.07 9.04 24.05
C LEU A 483 -4.00 9.89 24.76
N GLN A 484 -3.46 9.37 25.87
CA GLN A 484 -2.29 9.97 26.48
C GLN A 484 -1.11 9.84 25.52
N LYS A 485 -0.45 10.96 25.22
CA LYS A 485 0.74 10.97 24.38
C LYS A 485 1.87 10.22 25.08
N SER A 486 2.48 9.31 24.33
CA SER A 486 3.73 8.65 24.72
C SER A 486 4.86 9.23 23.90
N ASP A 487 5.96 9.61 24.54
CA ASP A 487 7.19 10.05 23.85
C ASP A 487 8.06 8.83 23.43
N ALA A 488 7.55 7.61 23.58
CA ALA A 488 8.26 6.40 23.18
C ALA A 488 8.39 6.31 21.66
N THR A 489 9.60 6.01 21.18
CA THR A 489 9.89 5.79 19.76
C THR A 489 10.34 4.35 19.51
N ASP A 490 10.08 3.83 18.31
CA ASP A 490 10.64 2.55 17.86
C ASP A 490 12.13 2.68 17.47
N ALA A 491 12.79 1.55 17.18
CA ALA A 491 14.20 1.53 16.77
C ALA A 491 14.49 2.31 15.46
N SER A 492 13.46 2.73 14.73
CA SER A 492 13.56 3.57 13.54
C SER A 492 13.25 5.05 13.85
N GLY A 493 13.03 5.41 15.11
CA GLY A 493 12.69 6.77 15.54
C GLY A 493 11.21 7.16 15.38
N ASN A 494 10.32 6.22 15.03
CA ASN A 494 8.90 6.56 14.88
C ASN A 494 8.17 6.50 16.22
N VAL A 495 7.30 7.47 16.50
CA VAL A 495 6.44 7.48 17.70
C VAL A 495 5.57 6.22 17.76
N VAL A 496 5.54 5.58 18.93
CA VAL A 496 4.68 4.43 19.20
C VAL A 496 3.26 4.94 19.48
N LEU A 497 2.30 4.53 18.65
CA LEU A 497 0.91 4.93 18.79
C LEU A 497 0.25 4.24 20.00
N GLY A 498 -0.69 4.94 20.63
CA GLY A 498 -1.57 4.33 21.62
C GLY A 498 -2.60 3.42 20.94
N ASP A 499 -3.06 2.38 21.65
CA ASP A 499 -4.06 1.46 21.12
C ASP A 499 -5.47 2.07 21.19
N ILE A 500 -5.87 2.75 20.10
CA ILE A 500 -7.20 3.35 19.96
C ILE A 500 -8.30 2.29 20.01
N GLY A 501 -8.06 1.07 19.53
CA GLY A 501 -9.05 0.00 19.50
C GLY A 501 -9.46 -0.41 20.92
N VAL A 502 -8.48 -0.64 21.79
CA VAL A 502 -8.73 -0.95 23.20
C VAL A 502 -9.40 0.23 23.92
N HIS A 503 -8.94 1.46 23.67
CA HIS A 503 -9.55 2.64 24.27
C HIS A 503 -11.02 2.79 23.89
N MET A 504 -11.35 2.71 22.59
CA MET A 504 -12.72 2.76 22.11
C MET A 504 -13.58 1.65 22.69
N GLN A 505 -13.07 0.42 22.76
CA GLN A 505 -13.80 -0.70 23.36
C GLN A 505 -14.20 -0.40 24.81
N GLN A 506 -13.29 0.17 25.59
CA GLN A 506 -13.54 0.55 26.99
C GLN A 506 -14.58 1.67 27.10
N GLN A 507 -14.47 2.72 26.26
CA GLN A 507 -15.40 3.84 26.29
C GLN A 507 -16.82 3.43 25.86
N ILE A 508 -16.95 2.61 24.81
CA ILE A 508 -18.25 2.08 24.37
C ILE A 508 -18.89 1.26 25.50
N LYS A 509 -18.15 0.32 26.11
CA LYS A 509 -18.66 -0.48 27.23
C LYS A 509 -19.08 0.38 28.42
N ARG A 510 -18.29 1.41 28.76
CA ARG A 510 -18.60 2.34 29.85
C ARG A 510 -19.88 3.14 29.56
N HIS A 511 -20.03 3.65 28.35
CA HIS A 511 -21.17 4.44 27.91
C HIS A 511 -22.48 3.65 27.98
N PHE A 512 -22.52 2.46 27.36
CA PHE A 512 -23.72 1.61 27.37
C PHE A 512 -24.10 1.13 28.78
N LYS A 513 -23.11 0.87 29.64
CA LYS A 513 -23.35 0.59 31.06
C LYS A 513 -23.96 1.79 31.80
N TYR A 514 -23.49 3.00 31.53
CA TYR A 514 -23.99 4.24 32.15
C TYR A 514 -25.45 4.53 31.79
N ILE A 515 -25.82 4.37 30.52
CA ILE A 515 -27.21 4.60 30.05
C ILE A 515 -28.16 3.42 30.36
N GLY A 516 -27.66 2.33 30.95
CA GLY A 516 -28.47 1.17 31.30
C GLY A 516 -28.96 0.34 30.10
N VAL A 517 -28.30 0.42 28.95
CA VAL A 517 -28.63 -0.34 27.75
C VAL A 517 -27.61 -1.49 27.61
N PRO A 518 -28.05 -2.76 27.59
CA PRO A 518 -27.13 -3.87 27.36
C PRO A 518 -26.53 -3.76 25.96
N ALA A 519 -25.22 -3.97 25.82
CA ALA A 519 -24.52 -4.04 24.54
C ALA A 519 -23.37 -5.05 24.61
N ASP A 520 -23.24 -5.92 23.62
CA ASP A 520 -22.14 -6.89 23.52
C ASP A 520 -21.09 -6.38 22.54
N VAL A 521 -19.93 -5.97 23.04
CA VAL A 521 -18.86 -5.36 22.25
C VAL A 521 -17.74 -6.37 21.98
N LYS A 522 -17.60 -6.79 20.72
CA LYS A 522 -16.50 -7.63 20.25
C LYS A 522 -15.43 -6.79 19.58
N TYR A 523 -14.18 -6.97 20.00
CA TYR A 523 -13.03 -6.27 19.43
C TYR A 523 -12.18 -7.24 18.62
N ILE A 524 -11.83 -6.86 17.39
CA ILE A 524 -11.00 -7.64 16.47
C ILE A 524 -9.80 -6.78 16.03
N ASP A 525 -8.61 -7.32 16.23
CA ASP A 525 -7.36 -6.79 15.70
C ASP A 525 -6.69 -7.81 14.78
N PRO A 526 -6.86 -7.70 13.45
CA PRO A 526 -6.28 -8.61 12.47
C PRO A 526 -4.86 -8.19 12.03
N THR A 527 -4.24 -7.21 12.68
CA THR A 527 -2.98 -6.56 12.24
C THR A 527 -1.92 -7.53 11.70
N TYR A 528 -1.62 -8.61 12.43
CA TYR A 528 -0.58 -9.56 11.99
C TYR A 528 -1.07 -10.52 10.91
N MET A 529 -2.35 -10.88 10.91
CA MET A 529 -2.96 -11.72 9.87
C MET A 529 -2.92 -11.01 8.51
N VAL A 530 -3.21 -9.71 8.51
CA VAL A 530 -3.18 -8.86 7.30
C VAL A 530 -1.77 -8.79 6.71
N ARG A 531 -0.73 -8.65 7.55
CA ARG A 531 0.64 -8.37 7.09
C ARG A 531 1.48 -9.60 6.77
N ALA A 532 1.16 -10.73 7.41
CA ALA A 532 1.94 -11.97 7.30
C ALA A 532 1.41 -12.90 6.21
N CYS A 533 0.28 -12.58 5.57
CA CYS A 533 -0.30 -13.39 4.51
C CYS A 533 0.50 -13.29 3.19
N ARG A 534 0.20 -14.19 2.25
CA ARG A 534 0.73 -14.15 0.88
C ARG A 534 0.02 -13.07 0.06
N ALA A 535 0.67 -12.53 -0.96
CA ALA A 535 0.02 -11.61 -1.89
C ALA A 535 -1.13 -12.30 -2.65
N ASN A 536 -2.22 -11.56 -2.89
CA ASN A 536 -3.25 -11.97 -3.84
C ASN A 536 -2.78 -11.78 -5.30
N ALA A 537 -3.63 -12.16 -6.26
CA ALA A 537 -3.24 -12.13 -7.67
C ALA A 537 -2.91 -10.72 -8.18
N SER A 538 -3.63 -9.69 -7.73
CA SER A 538 -3.41 -8.30 -8.13
C SER A 538 -2.04 -7.82 -7.65
N ASP A 539 -1.75 -8.01 -6.36
CA ASP A 539 -0.47 -7.62 -5.77
C ASP A 539 0.70 -8.46 -6.31
N ALA A 540 0.50 -9.75 -6.58
CA ALA A 540 1.54 -10.61 -7.16
C ALA A 540 1.98 -10.13 -8.57
N ILE A 541 1.03 -9.65 -9.38
CA ILE A 541 1.34 -9.01 -10.67
C ILE A 541 2.12 -7.73 -10.45
N LEU A 542 1.66 -6.86 -9.54
CA LEU A 542 2.34 -5.60 -9.23
C LEU A 542 3.78 -5.85 -8.73
N CYS A 543 3.97 -6.77 -7.79
CA CYS A 543 5.29 -7.18 -7.28
C CYS A 543 6.21 -7.66 -8.41
N THR A 544 5.67 -8.45 -9.35
CA THR A 544 6.42 -8.95 -10.50
C THR A 544 6.93 -7.83 -11.38
N VAL A 545 6.06 -6.87 -11.72
CA VAL A 545 6.44 -5.76 -12.60
C VAL A 545 7.39 -4.80 -11.90
N LEU A 546 7.17 -4.50 -10.61
CA LEU A 546 8.07 -3.65 -9.84
C LEU A 546 9.46 -4.29 -9.69
N GLY A 547 9.54 -5.59 -9.40
CA GLY A 547 10.82 -6.30 -9.32
C GLY A 547 11.59 -6.31 -10.64
N GLN A 548 10.90 -6.53 -11.76
CA GLN A 548 11.48 -6.44 -13.11
C GLN A 548 12.00 -5.04 -13.42
N ASN A 549 11.17 -4.02 -13.18
CA ASN A 549 11.52 -2.63 -13.46
C ASN A 549 12.67 -2.14 -12.59
N ALA A 550 12.77 -2.57 -11.33
CA ALA A 550 13.90 -2.24 -10.49
C ALA A 550 15.23 -2.70 -11.12
N VAL A 551 15.28 -3.96 -11.60
CA VAL A 551 16.45 -4.52 -12.28
C VAL A 551 16.71 -3.81 -13.62
N HIS A 552 15.67 -3.54 -14.41
CA HIS A 552 15.80 -2.78 -15.65
C HIS A 552 16.39 -1.39 -15.42
N GLY A 553 15.94 -0.70 -14.36
CA GLY A 553 16.42 0.63 -14.00
C GLY A 553 17.89 0.62 -13.58
N ALA A 554 18.29 -0.35 -12.75
CA ALA A 554 19.69 -0.52 -12.34
C ALA A 554 20.62 -0.79 -13.54
N PHE A 555 20.25 -1.71 -14.43
CA PHE A 555 21.02 -1.97 -15.65
C PHE A 555 21.08 -0.77 -16.60
N ALA A 556 19.99 -0.02 -16.68
CA ALA A 556 19.92 1.23 -17.43
C ALA A 556 20.77 2.36 -16.83
N GLY A 557 21.45 2.14 -15.70
CA GLY A 557 22.34 3.11 -15.08
C GLY A 557 21.65 4.09 -14.13
N PHE A 558 20.35 3.93 -13.89
CA PHE A 558 19.66 4.75 -12.89
C PHE A 558 20.01 4.30 -11.46
N SER A 559 20.08 5.28 -10.55
CA SER A 559 20.32 5.07 -9.12
C SER A 559 19.60 6.16 -8.32
N GLY A 560 19.35 5.93 -7.03
CA GLY A 560 18.58 6.89 -6.22
C GLY A 560 17.12 7.00 -6.67
N ILE A 561 16.62 5.98 -7.37
CA ILE A 561 15.27 5.92 -7.92
C ILE A 561 14.45 4.83 -7.24
N THR A 562 13.13 4.96 -7.36
CA THR A 562 12.16 3.91 -7.08
C THR A 562 11.30 3.67 -8.31
N THR A 563 10.63 2.52 -8.37
CA THR A 563 9.65 2.21 -9.43
C THR A 563 8.25 2.19 -8.84
N GLY A 564 7.27 2.68 -9.60
CA GLY A 564 5.88 2.72 -9.17
C GLY A 564 4.91 2.68 -10.35
N ILE A 565 3.61 2.70 -10.03
CA ILE A 565 2.53 2.82 -11.00
C ILE A 565 1.86 4.19 -10.85
N CYS A 566 1.69 4.88 -11.98
CA CYS A 566 1.04 6.18 -12.07
C CYS A 566 0.18 6.21 -13.33
N ASN A 567 -1.11 6.50 -13.18
CA ASN A 567 -2.12 6.50 -14.26
C ASN A 567 -2.07 5.21 -15.11
N ASN A 568 -1.97 4.05 -14.45
CA ASN A 568 -1.79 2.72 -15.06
C ASN A 568 -0.48 2.52 -15.87
N HIS A 569 0.45 3.46 -15.82
CA HIS A 569 1.77 3.35 -16.43
C HIS A 569 2.83 3.10 -15.35
N TYR A 570 3.79 2.23 -15.65
CA TYR A 570 4.94 2.03 -14.77
C TYR A 570 5.99 3.10 -15.04
N VAL A 571 6.48 3.71 -13.97
CA VAL A 571 7.36 4.88 -14.02
C VAL A 571 8.54 4.71 -13.06
N TYR A 572 9.61 5.44 -13.35
CA TYR A 572 10.69 5.69 -12.39
C TYR A 572 10.48 7.05 -11.75
N LEU A 573 10.72 7.12 -10.44
CA LEU A 573 10.59 8.34 -9.66
C LEU A 573 11.85 8.50 -8.80
N PRO A 574 12.39 9.72 -8.65
CA PRO A 574 13.49 9.96 -7.73
C PRO A 574 13.02 9.76 -6.29
N ILE A 575 13.84 9.09 -5.48
CA ILE A 575 13.49 8.76 -4.10
C ILE A 575 13.13 10.01 -3.26
N PRO A 576 13.86 11.14 -3.35
CA PRO A 576 13.55 12.34 -2.56
C PRO A 576 12.10 12.83 -2.73
N GLU A 577 11.54 12.72 -3.94
CA GLU A 577 10.18 13.20 -4.22
C GLU A 577 9.11 12.26 -3.67
N VAL A 578 9.34 10.95 -3.63
CA VAL A 578 8.33 10.01 -3.13
C VAL A 578 8.26 9.93 -1.60
N VAL A 579 9.35 10.26 -0.91
CA VAL A 579 9.45 10.21 0.57
C VAL A 579 9.23 11.56 1.26
N ARG A 580 8.96 12.62 0.49
CA ARG A 580 8.86 13.99 0.99
C ARG A 580 7.80 14.14 2.09
N SER A 581 6.65 13.50 1.93
CA SER A 581 5.62 13.41 2.95
C SER A 581 4.70 12.21 2.70
N PRO A 582 4.01 11.66 3.70
CA PRO A 582 3.11 10.54 3.47
C PRO A 582 1.89 10.98 2.65
N ARG A 583 1.46 10.14 1.71
CA ARG A 583 0.18 10.29 1.01
C ARG A 583 -0.95 10.05 2.00
N ARG A 584 -1.94 10.96 2.02
CA ARG A 584 -3.12 10.90 2.89
C ARG A 584 -4.41 10.79 2.07
N VAL A 585 -5.46 10.27 2.68
CA VAL A 585 -6.83 10.36 2.15
C VAL A 585 -7.23 11.82 2.15
N ASP A 586 -7.58 12.35 0.98
CA ASP A 586 -8.23 13.65 0.89
C ASP A 586 -9.68 13.51 1.36
N SER A 587 -10.02 14.17 2.47
CA SER A 587 -11.36 14.16 3.08
C SER A 587 -12.41 14.83 2.18
N ASN A 588 -12.00 15.62 1.20
CA ASN A 588 -12.89 16.20 0.19
C ASN A 588 -12.93 15.38 -1.11
N SER A 589 -12.24 14.24 -1.15
CA SER A 589 -12.18 13.41 -2.35
C SER A 589 -13.50 12.70 -2.62
N ARG A 590 -13.78 12.47 -3.91
CA ARG A 590 -14.91 11.62 -4.34
C ARG A 590 -14.87 10.22 -3.74
N MET A 591 -13.70 9.68 -3.43
CA MET A 591 -13.58 8.34 -2.85
C MET A 591 -14.06 8.32 -1.40
N TRP A 592 -13.62 9.29 -0.59
CA TRP A 592 -14.09 9.42 0.79
C TRP A 592 -15.59 9.71 0.86
N HIS A 593 -16.10 10.60 0.00
CA HIS A 593 -17.54 10.89 -0.06
C HIS A 593 -18.38 9.65 -0.41
N ARG A 594 -17.87 8.74 -1.26
CA ARG A 594 -18.51 7.44 -1.53
C ARG A 594 -18.53 6.57 -0.27
N CYS A 595 -17.45 6.56 0.51
CA CYS A 595 -17.39 5.84 1.78
C CYS A 595 -18.44 6.37 2.78
N LEU A 596 -18.52 7.69 2.95
CA LEU A 596 -19.54 8.32 3.80
C LEU A 596 -20.96 8.03 3.33
N THR A 597 -21.22 8.10 2.01
CA THR A 597 -22.55 7.80 1.46
C THR A 597 -22.92 6.33 1.62
N SER A 598 -21.93 5.42 1.52
CA SER A 598 -22.15 3.98 1.67
C SER A 598 -22.38 3.55 3.11
N THR A 599 -21.70 4.19 4.07
CA THR A 599 -21.85 3.92 5.50
C THR A 599 -23.08 4.62 6.09
N GLY A 600 -23.44 5.78 5.54
CA GLY A 600 -24.48 6.65 6.09
C GLY A 600 -24.06 7.32 7.41
N GLN A 601 -22.77 7.28 7.75
CA GLN A 601 -22.26 7.85 9.01
C GLN A 601 -22.39 9.38 9.00
N ALA A 602 -22.65 9.95 10.17
CA ALA A 602 -22.60 11.39 10.40
C ALA A 602 -21.16 11.88 10.61
N ASP A 603 -20.97 13.20 10.55
CA ASP A 603 -19.76 13.85 11.02
C ASP A 603 -19.77 13.94 12.56
N PHE A 604 -18.65 13.60 13.20
CA PHE A 604 -18.55 13.50 14.66
C PHE A 604 -17.79 14.70 15.24
N HIS A 605 -18.47 15.83 15.44
CA HIS A 605 -17.84 17.12 15.83
C HIS A 605 -18.09 17.59 17.26
#